data_AF-A1ZSP1-F1
#
_entry.id   AF-A1ZSP1-F1
#
_cell.length_a   1.000
_cell.length_b   1.000
_cell.length_c   1.000
_cell.angle_alpha   90.00
_cell.angle_beta   90.00
_cell.angle_gamma   90.00
#
_symmetry.space_group_name_H-M   'P 1'
#
loop_
_entity.id
_entity.type
_entity.pdbx_description
1 polymer ?
#
loop_
_entity_poly.entity_id
_entity_poly.type
_entity_poly.pdbx_seq_one_letter_code
_entity_poly.pdbx_strand_id
1 'polypeptide(L)'
;MIPKVPDIEDRTYTLNEVAQLMEVSDYLVRFWLLECNLKVQDTGYKTFTGHEVTYLMQINRFSKENGVTFAVAKNAIDQEVDLIQQKIRATEKLKSIKQFFEALRNNLN
;
A
#
# COMPACT_ATOMS: atom_id res chain seq x y z
N MET A 1 6.35 -8.60 6.53
CA MET A 1 5.38 -9.33 5.69
C MET A 1 4.11 -8.52 5.68
N ILE A 2 3.77 -7.91 4.54
CA ILE A 2 2.54 -7.12 4.39
C ILE A 2 1.35 -8.05 4.68
N PRO A 3 0.50 -7.72 5.68
CA PRO A 3 -0.58 -8.61 6.07
C PRO A 3 -1.61 -8.71 4.96
N LYS A 4 -2.11 -9.92 4.70
CA LYS A 4 -3.21 -10.11 3.76
C LYS A 4 -4.47 -9.50 4.38
N VAL A 5 -5.23 -8.72 3.63
CA VAL A 5 -6.53 -8.18 4.07
C VAL A 5 -7.64 -8.78 3.20
N PRO A 6 -8.91 -8.77 3.66
CA PRO A 6 -10.03 -9.15 2.82
C PRO A 6 -10.02 -8.40 1.49
N ASP A 7 -10.40 -9.09 0.40
CA ASP A 7 -10.58 -8.44 -0.89
C ASP A 7 -11.79 -7.50 -0.79
N ILE A 8 -11.60 -6.26 -1.21
CA ILE A 8 -12.65 -5.24 -1.22
C ILE A 8 -13.01 -4.87 -2.65
N GLU A 9 -14.26 -4.44 -2.85
CA GLU A 9 -14.76 -4.03 -4.16
C GLU A 9 -13.94 -2.86 -4.71
N ASP A 10 -13.70 -2.87 -6.03
CA ASP A 10 -13.07 -1.76 -6.73
C ASP A 10 -14.09 -0.63 -6.96
N ARG A 11 -14.39 0.07 -5.87
CA ARG A 11 -15.24 1.26 -5.84
C ARG A 11 -14.68 2.29 -4.89
N THR A 12 -15.35 3.43 -4.84
CA THR A 12 -15.04 4.46 -3.86
C THR A 12 -15.83 4.23 -2.56
N TYR A 13 -15.18 4.47 -1.44
CA TYR A 13 -15.71 4.28 -0.08
C TYR A 13 -15.82 5.62 0.63
N THR A 14 -16.83 5.80 1.46
CA THR A 14 -16.98 6.97 2.35
C THR A 14 -16.23 6.75 3.65
N LEU A 15 -16.01 7.82 4.42
CA LEU A 15 -15.34 7.72 5.73
C LEU A 15 -16.04 6.73 6.67
N ASN A 16 -17.37 6.81 6.72
CA ASN A 16 -18.17 5.95 7.58
C ASN A 16 -18.06 4.48 7.17
N GLU A 17 -18.06 4.18 5.87
CA GLU A 17 -17.82 2.82 5.37
C GLU A 17 -16.42 2.34 5.75
N VAL A 18 -15.39 3.18 5.60
CA VAL A 18 -14.01 2.83 5.98
C VAL A 18 -13.87 2.57 7.49
N ALA A 19 -14.54 3.38 8.32
CA ALA A 19 -14.57 3.19 9.77
C ALA A 19 -15.28 1.89 10.16
N GLN A 20 -16.41 1.57 9.52
CA GLN A 20 -17.13 0.31 9.70
C GLN A 20 -16.29 -0.91 9.29
N LEU A 21 -15.62 -0.86 8.13
CA LEU A 21 -14.77 -1.94 7.62
C LEU A 21 -13.63 -2.30 8.58
N MET A 22 -13.14 -1.32 9.34
CA MET A 22 -12.03 -1.49 10.29
C MET A 22 -12.48 -1.62 11.74
N GLU A 23 -13.79 -1.52 12.01
CA GLU A 23 -14.40 -1.51 13.35
C GLU A 23 -13.76 -0.45 14.26
N VAL A 24 -13.58 0.76 13.74
CA VAL A 24 -12.98 1.90 14.45
C VAL A 24 -13.87 3.14 14.36
N SER A 25 -13.54 4.18 15.13
CA SER A 25 -14.26 5.45 15.05
C SER A 25 -13.83 6.28 13.84
N ASP A 26 -14.75 7.08 13.30
CA ASP A 26 -14.48 8.06 12.24
C ASP A 26 -13.32 9.00 12.59
N TYR A 27 -13.20 9.38 13.86
CA TYR A 27 -12.11 10.20 14.36
C TYR A 27 -10.75 9.52 14.15
N LEU A 28 -10.64 8.24 14.50
CA LEU A 28 -9.39 7.49 14.37
C LEU A 28 -8.98 7.33 12.90
N VAL A 29 -9.95 7.06 12.02
CA VAL A 29 -9.69 7.02 10.58
C VAL A 29 -9.19 8.38 10.09
N ARG A 30 -9.84 9.49 10.47
CA ARG A 30 -9.38 10.85 10.10
C ARG A 30 -7.97 11.13 10.57
N PHE A 31 -7.63 10.71 11.78
CA PHE A 31 -6.27 10.84 12.33
C PHE A 31 -5.24 10.08 11.46
N TRP A 32 -5.52 8.82 11.10
CA TRP A 32 -4.64 8.03 10.24
C TRP A 32 -4.47 8.62 8.84
N LEU A 33 -5.51 9.24 8.28
CA LEU A 33 -5.41 9.89 6.96
C LEU A 33 -4.39 11.03 6.95
N LEU A 34 -4.30 11.77 8.07
CA LEU A 34 -3.29 12.82 8.24
C LEU A 34 -1.88 12.21 8.33
N GLU A 35 -1.71 11.13 9.11
CA GLU A 35 -0.43 10.42 9.22
C GLU A 35 0.04 9.80 7.89
N CYS A 36 -0.90 9.32 7.07
CA CYS A 36 -0.62 8.75 5.76
C CYS A 36 -0.48 9.79 4.64
N ASN A 37 -0.65 11.09 4.93
CA ASN A 37 -0.67 12.17 3.95
C ASN A 37 -1.62 11.91 2.77
N LEU A 38 -2.72 11.19 3.02
CA LEU A 38 -3.75 10.95 2.03
C LEU A 38 -4.59 12.22 1.92
N LYS A 39 -4.48 12.96 0.80
CA LYS A 39 -5.14 14.26 0.60
C LYS A 39 -6.61 14.21 0.97
N VAL A 40 -7.03 15.09 1.88
CA VAL A 40 -8.44 15.39 2.14
C VAL A 40 -8.76 16.61 1.27
N GLN A 41 -9.74 16.54 0.37
CA GLN A 41 -10.18 17.73 -0.36
C GLN A 41 -11.00 18.62 0.58
N ASP A 42 -10.80 19.93 0.49
CA ASP A 42 -11.38 20.93 1.41
C ASP A 42 -12.91 21.14 1.25
N THR A 43 -13.55 20.59 0.21
CA THR A 43 -14.90 21.02 -0.20
C THR A 43 -15.91 19.91 -0.54
N GLY A 44 -15.60 18.64 -0.30
CA GLY A 44 -16.56 17.55 -0.59
C GLY A 44 -16.17 16.24 0.06
N TYR A 45 -17.17 15.53 0.58
CA TYR A 45 -17.04 14.25 1.28
C TYR A 45 -15.94 13.36 0.68
N LYS A 46 -14.88 13.14 1.45
CA LYS A 46 -13.75 12.33 1.00
C LYS A 46 -14.26 10.93 0.67
N THR A 47 -14.04 10.53 -0.57
CA THR A 47 -14.18 9.13 -0.96
C THR A 47 -12.78 8.52 -1.13
N PHE A 48 -12.64 7.27 -0.72
CA PHE A 48 -11.39 6.51 -0.70
C PHE A 48 -11.43 5.48 -1.80
N THR A 49 -10.35 5.35 -2.55
CA THR A 49 -10.17 4.24 -3.48
C THR A 49 -10.01 2.93 -2.72
N GLY A 50 -10.33 1.80 -3.35
CA GLY A 50 -10.05 0.49 -2.76
C GLY A 50 -8.58 0.31 -2.37
N HIS A 51 -7.64 0.89 -3.12
CA HIS A 51 -6.22 0.85 -2.76
C HIS A 51 -5.91 1.56 -1.43
N GLU A 52 -6.48 2.74 -1.21
CA GLU A 52 -6.28 3.49 0.05
C GLU A 52 -6.90 2.76 1.24
N VAL A 53 -8.10 2.18 1.06
CA VAL A 53 -8.76 1.40 2.11
C VAL A 53 -7.96 0.14 2.45
N THR A 54 -7.48 -0.57 1.42
CA THR A 54 -6.63 -1.75 1.57
C THR A 54 -5.35 -1.40 2.35
N TYR A 55 -4.70 -0.29 1.99
CA TYR A 55 -3.50 0.17 2.68
C TYR A 55 -3.75 0.48 4.17
N LEU A 56 -4.82 1.22 4.49
CA LEU A 56 -5.19 1.48 5.89
C LEU A 56 -5.51 0.20 6.66
N MET A 57 -6.22 -0.74 6.03
CA MET A 57 -6.51 -2.05 6.63
C MET A 57 -5.24 -2.85 6.91
N GLN A 58 -4.26 -2.81 6.00
CA GLN A 58 -2.97 -3.49 6.19
C GLN A 58 -2.22 -2.92 7.39
N ILE A 59 -2.17 -1.59 7.52
CA ILE A 59 -1.53 -0.94 8.67
C ILE A 59 -2.24 -1.29 9.97
N ASN A 60 -3.57 -1.16 10.01
CA ASN A 60 -4.37 -1.46 11.20
C ASN A 60 -4.20 -2.93 11.62
N ARG A 61 -4.23 -3.85 10.66
CA ARG A 61 -4.01 -5.28 10.91
C ARG A 61 -2.61 -5.56 11.45
N PHE A 62 -1.58 -4.99 10.83
CA PHE A 62 -0.19 -5.12 11.30
C PHE A 62 -0.03 -4.57 12.72
N SER A 63 -0.62 -3.40 13.00
CA SER A 63 -0.62 -2.76 14.31
C SER A 63 -1.25 -3.68 15.38
N LYS A 64 -2.42 -4.25 15.09
CA LYS A 64 -3.14 -5.17 15.99
C LYS A 64 -2.38 -6.47 16.22
N GLU A 65 -1.85 -7.09 15.15
CA GLU A 65 -1.15 -8.37 15.23
C GLU A 65 0.19 -8.26 15.98
N ASN A 66 0.91 -7.14 15.85
CA ASN A 66 2.23 -6.94 16.46
C ASN A 66 2.20 -6.14 17.78
N GLY A 67 1.02 -5.64 18.20
CA GLY A 67 0.90 -4.82 19.40
C GLY A 67 1.67 -3.50 19.34
N VAL A 68 1.84 -2.94 18.14
CA VAL A 68 2.58 -1.67 17.91
C VAL A 68 1.62 -0.54 17.56
N THR A 69 2.10 0.70 17.58
CA THR A 69 1.30 1.86 17.16
C THR A 69 1.09 1.88 15.64
N PHE A 70 0.02 2.55 15.19
CA PHE A 70 -0.27 2.73 13.76
C PHE A 70 0.90 3.37 13.01
N ALA A 71 1.55 4.39 13.58
CA ALA A 71 2.72 5.03 12.99
C ALA A 71 3.90 4.06 12.79
N VAL A 72 4.17 3.18 13.76
CA VAL A 72 5.24 2.16 13.64
C VAL A 72 4.87 1.12 12.59
N ALA A 73 3.61 0.67 12.59
CA ALA A 73 3.09 -0.27 11.59
C ALA A 73 3.18 0.30 10.17
N LYS A 74 2.81 1.57 9.99
CA LYS A 74 2.90 2.30 8.73
C LYS A 74 4.34 2.33 8.23
N ASN A 75 5.28 2.76 9.07
CA ASN A 75 6.69 2.82 8.70
C ASN A 75 7.24 1.45 8.28
N ALA A 76 6.86 0.38 8.99
CA ALA A 76 7.28 -0.98 8.65
C ALA A 76 6.73 -1.42 7.28
N ILE A 77 5.46 -1.14 6.98
CA ILE A 77 4.84 -1.45 5.70
C ILE A 77 5.49 -0.64 4.57
N ASP A 78 5.67 0.67 4.75
CA ASP A 78 6.27 1.55 3.74
C ASP A 78 7.70 1.10 3.40
N GLN A 79 8.50 0.76 4.41
CA GLN A 79 9.85 0.20 4.22
C GLN A 79 9.84 -1.13 3.45
N GLU A 80 8.89 -2.00 3.74
CA GLU A 80 8.76 -3.28 3.04
C GLU A 80 8.35 -3.09 1.57
N VAL A 81 7.42 -2.17 1.30
CA VAL A 81 7.03 -1.78 -0.06
C VAL A 81 8.23 -1.24 -0.84
N ASP A 82 9.01 -0.32 -0.24
CA ASP A 82 10.20 0.24 -0.87
C ASP A 82 11.24 -0.84 -1.21
N LEU A 83 11.46 -1.78 -0.29
CA LEU A 83 12.37 -2.90 -0.50
C LEU A 83 11.90 -3.84 -1.63
N ILE A 84 10.59 -4.10 -1.72
CA ILE A 84 10.00 -4.86 -2.82
C ILE A 84 10.20 -4.13 -4.15
N GLN A 85 9.92 -2.82 -4.21
CA GLN A 85 10.12 -2.02 -5.41
C GLN A 85 11.59 -1.98 -5.86
N GLN A 86 12.54 -1.93 -4.93
CA GLN A 86 13.96 -2.04 -5.26
C GLN A 86 14.30 -3.39 -5.89
N LYS A 87 13.77 -4.50 -5.35
CA LYS A 87 13.97 -5.84 -5.91
C LYS A 87 13.36 -5.98 -7.31
N ILE A 88 12.16 -5.42 -7.54
CA ILE A 88 11.51 -5.42 -8.86
C ILE A 88 12.40 -4.67 -9.87
N ARG A 89 12.82 -3.45 -9.55
CA ARG A 89 13.72 -2.65 -10.41
C ARG A 89 15.03 -3.37 -10.72
N ALA A 90 15.65 -4.01 -9.72
CA ALA A 90 16.86 -4.80 -9.93
C ALA A 90 16.60 -5.99 -10.88
N THR A 91 15.48 -6.68 -10.70
CA THR A 91 15.08 -7.81 -11.55
C THR A 91 14.86 -7.37 -13.00
N GLU A 92 14.18 -6.25 -13.22
CA GLU A 92 13.96 -5.68 -14.55
C GLU A 92 15.28 -5.32 -15.24
N LYS A 93 16.21 -4.72 -14.50
CA LYS A 93 17.55 -4.39 -15.01
C LYS A 93 18.35 -5.63 -15.38
N LEU A 94 18.28 -6.69 -14.57
CA LEU A 94 18.93 -7.96 -14.90
C LEU A 94 18.31 -8.62 -16.13
N LYS A 95 16.99 -8.55 -16.28
CA LYS A 95 16.30 -9.04 -17.49
C LYS A 95 16.74 -8.28 -18.74
N SER A 96 16.86 -6.95 -18.67
CA SER A 96 17.31 -6.17 -19.84
C SER A 96 18.76 -6.46 -20.22
N ILE A 97 19.66 -6.62 -19.23
CA ILE A 97 21.04 -7.05 -19.47
C ILE A 97 21.08 -8.43 -20.13
N LYS A 98 20.29 -9.39 -19.64
CA LYS A 98 20.19 -10.73 -20.24
C LYS A 98 19.73 -10.65 -21.70
N GLN A 99 18.67 -9.89 -21.98
CA GLN A 99 18.15 -9.70 -23.34
C GLN A 99 19.19 -9.09 -24.28
N PHE A 100 19.99 -8.13 -23.79
CA PHE A 100 21.09 -7.54 -24.56
C PHE A 100 22.14 -8.60 -24.95
N PHE A 101 22.57 -9.45 -24.02
CA PHE A 101 23.54 -10.51 -24.32
C PHE A 101 22.95 -11.58 -25.26
N GLU A 102 21.68 -11.94 -25.11
CA GLU A 102 20.99 -12.85 -26.02
C GLU A 102 20.92 -12.28 -27.44
N ALA A 103 20.62 -10.99 -27.58
CA ALA A 103 20.63 -10.31 -28.87
C ALA A 103 22.03 -10.30 -29.50
N LEU A 104 23.08 -9.99 -28.73
CA LEU A 104 24.46 -10.05 -29.23
C LEU A 104 24.82 -11.46 -29.72
N ARG A 105 24.52 -12.49 -28.93
CA ARG A 105 24.76 -13.89 -29.32
C ARG A 105 24.04 -14.25 -30.61
N ASN A 106 22.78 -13.84 -30.76
CA ASN A 106 21.98 -14.15 -31.95
C ASN A 106 22.46 -13.42 -33.21
N ASN A 107 23.17 -12.28 -33.07
CA ASN A 107 23.76 -11.56 -34.21
C ASN A 107 25.15 -12.09 -34.62
N LEU A 108 25.76 -12.98 -33.82
CA LEU A 108 27.06 -13.59 -34.10
C LEU A 108 26.95 -14.99 -34.75
N ASN A 109 25.73 -15.49 -34.94
CA ASN A 109 25.41 -16.70 -35.70
C ASN A 109 24.74 -16.32 -37.02
#